data_AF-A0A7Y5A0J8-F1
#
_entry.id   AF-A0A7Y5A0J8-F1
#
_cell.length_a   1.000
_cell.length_b   1.000
_cell.length_c   1.000
_cell.angle_alpha   90.00
_cell.angle_beta   90.00
_cell.angle_gamma   90.00
#
_symmetry.space_group_name_H-M   'P 1'
#
loop_
_entity.id
_entity.type
_entity.pdbx_description
1 polymer ?
#
loop_
_entity_poly.entity_id
_entity_poly.type
_entity_poly.pdbx_seq_one_letter_code
_entity_poly.pdbx_strand_id
1 'polypeptide(L)'
;MLTCKQASQLVSQSLDRPLSWRELVQLRFHLLICNACRHFKQQLNQLLIAIEQLKNETVLDQTIQLSTDAKTKILQVIESNP
;
A
#
# COMPACT_ATOMS: atom_id res chain seq x y z
N MET A 1 -17.10 16.78 9.77
CA MET A 1 -15.76 16.38 10.24
C MET A 1 -15.67 14.86 10.20
N LEU A 2 -14.55 14.31 9.72
CA LEU A 2 -14.29 12.87 9.84
C LEU A 2 -14.03 12.51 11.31
N THR A 3 -14.48 11.34 11.72
CA THR A 3 -14.03 10.72 12.98
C THR A 3 -12.62 10.15 12.80
N CYS A 4 -11.87 9.98 13.90
CA CYS A 4 -10.54 9.36 13.84
C CYS A 4 -10.56 7.98 13.18
N LYS A 5 -11.64 7.20 13.39
CA LYS A 5 -11.84 5.88 12.75
C LYS A 5 -11.99 5.99 11.22
N GLN A 6 -12.75 6.97 10.74
CA GLN A 6 -12.89 7.20 9.30
C GLN A 6 -11.60 7.73 8.69
N ALA A 7 -10.88 8.60 9.42
CA ALA A 7 -9.60 9.12 8.97
C ALA A 7 -8.54 8.01 8.85
N SER A 8 -8.41 7.13 9.85
CA SER A 8 -7.49 5.99 9.78
C SER A 8 -7.85 5.02 8.66
N GLN A 9 -9.15 4.78 8.43
CA GLN A 9 -9.62 3.96 7.31
C GLN A 9 -9.26 4.57 5.95
N LEU A 10 -9.46 5.89 5.77
CA LEU A 10 -9.06 6.58 4.54
C LEU A 10 -7.55 6.60 4.33
N VAL A 11 -6.76 6.75 5.41
CA VAL A 11 -5.30 6.63 5.34
C VAL A 11 -4.90 5.24 4.86
N SER A 12 -5.49 4.17 5.40
CA SER A 12 -5.24 2.80 4.93
C SER A 12 -5.64 2.64 3.45
N GLN A 13 -6.84 3.08 3.08
CA GLN A 13 -7.33 2.97 1.70
C GLN A 13 -6.47 3.75 0.70
N SER A 14 -5.82 4.85 1.13
CA SER A 14 -4.91 5.60 0.28
C SER A 14 -3.66 4.83 -0.15
N LEU A 15 -3.36 3.71 0.52
CA LEU A 15 -2.27 2.80 0.13
C LEU A 15 -2.69 1.80 -0.93
N ASP A 16 -3.96 1.37 -0.90
CA ASP A 16 -4.48 0.35 -1.81
C ASP A 16 -5.03 0.98 -3.10
N ARG A 17 -5.62 2.18 -2.99
CA ARG A 17 -6.28 2.88 -4.09
C ARG A 17 -6.05 4.39 -4.04
N PRO A 18 -6.15 5.09 -5.17
CA PRO A 18 -6.27 6.54 -5.15
C PRO A 18 -7.56 6.95 -4.43
N LEU A 19 -7.45 7.95 -3.56
CA LEU A 19 -8.60 8.61 -2.95
C LEU A 19 -9.23 9.59 -3.94
N SER A 20 -10.56 9.74 -3.87
CA SER A 20 -11.26 10.82 -4.56
C SER A 20 -10.85 12.19 -4.01
N TRP A 21 -11.02 13.24 -4.82
CA TRP A 21 -10.71 14.62 -4.41
C TRP A 21 -11.40 15.02 -3.10
N ARG A 22 -12.66 14.62 -2.91
CA ARG A 22 -13.43 14.92 -1.69
C ARG A 22 -12.84 14.23 -0.46
N GLU A 23 -12.51 12.94 -0.58
CA GLU A 23 -11.87 12.16 0.50
C GLU A 23 -10.52 12.76 0.88
N LEU A 24 -9.72 13.15 -0.11
CA LEU A 24 -8.39 13.73 0.09
C LEU A 24 -8.46 15.06 0.85
N VAL A 25 -9.39 15.94 0.48
CA VAL A 25 -9.59 17.23 1.16
C VAL A 25 -10.06 17.00 2.60
N GLN A 26 -11.06 16.16 2.82
CA GLN A 26 -11.56 15.87 4.17
C GLN A 26 -10.49 15.27 5.07
N LEU A 27 -9.71 14.32 4.54
CA LEU A 27 -8.61 13.70 5.26
C LEU A 27 -7.52 14.74 5.59
N ARG A 28 -7.12 15.59 4.63
CA ARG A 28 -6.15 16.67 4.89
C ARG A 28 -6.60 17.60 6.00
N PHE A 29 -7.87 18.05 5.98
CA PHE A 29 -8.41 18.87 7.07
C PHE A 29 -8.36 18.16 8.43
N HIS A 30 -8.70 16.88 8.49
CA HIS A 30 -8.63 16.12 9.74
C HIS A 30 -7.20 15.98 10.28
N LEU A 31 -6.21 15.75 9.40
CA LEU A 31 -4.79 15.65 9.79
C LEU A 31 -4.19 16.98 10.23
N LEU A 32 -4.79 18.11 9.85
CA LEU A 32 -4.38 19.43 10.33
C LEU A 32 -4.73 19.62 11.81
N ILE A 33 -5.88 19.10 12.25
CA ILE A 33 -6.41 19.30 13.61
C ILE A 33 -6.10 18.14 14.57
N CYS A 34 -5.92 16.92 14.07
CA CYS A 34 -5.71 15.73 14.89
C CYS A 34 -4.27 15.23 14.80
N ASN A 35 -3.50 15.45 15.88
CA ASN A 35 -2.10 15.03 15.91
C ASN A 35 -1.93 13.51 15.93
N ALA A 36 -2.85 12.79 16.60
CA ALA A 36 -2.83 11.32 16.62
C ALA A 36 -2.97 10.70 15.22
N CYS A 37 -3.90 11.21 14.40
CA CYS A 37 -4.08 10.73 13.03
C CYS A 37 -2.89 11.12 12.13
N ARG A 38 -2.25 12.27 12.40
CA ARG A 38 -1.00 12.68 11.72
C ARG A 38 0.14 11.70 12.02
N HIS A 39 0.34 11.35 13.28
CA HIS A 39 1.35 10.37 13.68
C HIS A 39 1.08 8.99 13.10
N PHE A 40 -0.19 8.54 13.12
CA PHE A 40 -0.58 7.28 12.51
C PHE A 40 -0.20 7.21 11.02
N LYS A 41 -0.53 8.26 10.24
CA LYS A 41 -0.14 8.34 8.83
C LYS A 41 1.39 8.30 8.65
N GLN A 42 2.14 9.00 9.50
CA GLN A 42 3.60 9.00 9.44
C GLN A 42 4.18 7.62 9.74
N GLN A 43 3.71 6.96 10.80
CA GLN A 43 4.13 5.60 11.18
C GLN A 43 3.88 4.59 10.05
N LEU A 44 2.71 4.67 9.43
CA LEU A 44 2.35 3.79 8.32
C LEU A 44 3.26 4.02 7.10
N ASN A 45 3.59 5.27 6.77
CA ASN A 45 4.57 5.56 5.72
C ASN A 45 5.96 5.03 6.04
N GLN A 46 6.42 5.13 7.30
CA GLN A 46 7.71 4.56 7.71
C GLN A 46 7.73 3.04 7.58
N LEU A 47 6.64 2.37 7.94
CA LEU A 47 6.48 0.93 7.74
C LEU A 47 6.65 0.54 6.26
N LEU A 48 6.00 1.28 5.36
CA LEU A 48 6.09 1.02 3.92
C LEU A 48 7.51 1.21 3.38
N ILE A 49 8.20 2.28 3.81
CA ILE A 49 9.59 2.52 3.44
C ILE A 49 10.48 1.36 3.92
N ALA A 50 10.29 0.90 5.16
CA ALA A 50 11.04 -0.23 5.70
C ALA A 50 10.76 -1.53 4.91
N ILE A 51 9.50 -1.80 4.57
CA ILE A 51 9.12 -2.96 3.73
C ILE A 51 9.77 -2.86 2.35
N GLU A 52 9.80 -1.66 1.75
CA GLU A 52 10.44 -1.45 0.46
C GLU A 52 11.95 -1.66 0.52
N GLN A 53 12.61 -1.22 1.60
CA GLN A 53 14.02 -1.50 1.85
C GLN A 53 14.29 -3.01 1.98
N LEU A 54 13.50 -3.71 2.79
CA LEU A 54 13.59 -5.17 2.94
C LEU A 54 13.33 -5.91 1.63
N LYS A 55 12.36 -5.45 0.84
CA LYS A 55 12.11 -5.98 -0.50
C LYS A 55 13.34 -5.79 -1.38
N ASN A 56 13.98 -4.63 -1.36
CA ASN A 56 15.17 -4.39 -2.18
C ASN A 56 16.37 -5.25 -1.73
N GLU A 57 16.50 -5.53 -0.43
CA GLU A 57 17.50 -6.47 0.09
C GLU A 57 17.22 -7.92 -0.31
N THR A 58 15.96 -8.38 -0.26
CA THR A 58 15.55 -9.74 -0.66
C THR A 58 15.51 -9.95 -2.17
N VAL A 59 15.21 -8.91 -2.96
CA VAL A 59 15.24 -8.95 -4.44
C VAL A 59 16.68 -8.99 -4.98
N LEU A 60 17.68 -8.59 -4.18
CA LEU A 60 19.09 -8.78 -4.51
C LEU A 60 19.53 -10.26 -4.39
N ASP A 61 18.72 -11.10 -3.74
CA ASP A 61 18.95 -12.54 -3.72
C ASP A 61 18.44 -13.16 -5.03
N GLN A 62 19.33 -13.29 -6.00
CA GLN A 62 19.07 -13.93 -7.30
C GLN A 62 18.56 -15.37 -7.19
N THR A 63 18.55 -15.96 -5.99
CA THR A 63 18.02 -17.29 -5.72
C THR A 63 16.49 -17.34 -5.61
N ILE A 64 15.81 -16.22 -5.36
CA ILE A 64 14.34 -16.17 -5.29
C ILE A 64 13.77 -15.90 -6.69
N GLN A 65 13.90 -16.89 -7.57
CA GLN A 65 13.23 -16.90 -8.88
C GLN A 65 12.08 -17.90 -8.89
N LEU A 66 10.97 -17.52 -9.53
CA LEU A 66 9.96 -18.50 -9.93
C LEU A 66 10.63 -19.55 -10.81
N SER A 67 10.49 -20.82 -10.42
CA SER A 67 10.90 -21.95 -11.27
C SER A 67 10.29 -21.79 -12.65
N THR A 68 11.05 -22.13 -13.69
CA THR A 68 10.62 -22.07 -15.09
C THR A 68 9.29 -22.79 -15.31
N ASP A 69 9.05 -23.90 -14.60
CA ASP A 69 7.78 -24.66 -14.64
C ASP A 69 6.58 -23.88 -14.06
N ALA A 70 6.78 -23.14 -12.97
CA ALA A 70 5.73 -22.31 -12.39
C ALA A 70 5.39 -21.14 -13.32
N LYS A 71 6.39 -20.57 -13.99
CA LYS A 71 6.22 -19.47 -14.94
C LYS A 71 5.43 -19.90 -16.19
N THR A 72 5.74 -21.06 -16.77
CA THR A 72 5.01 -21.59 -17.93
C THR A 72 3.55 -21.92 -17.60
N LYS A 73 3.28 -22.51 -16.43
CA LYS A 73 1.90 -22.78 -15.99
C LYS A 73 1.07 -21.50 -15.87
N ILE A 74 1.63 -20.43 -15.31
CA ILE A 74 0.93 -19.14 -15.17
C ILE A 74 0.59 -18.57 -16.55
N LEU A 75 1.54 -18.57 -17.49
CA LEU A 75 1.32 -18.06 -18.84
C LEU A 75 0.23 -18.85 -19.57
N GLN A 76 0.24 -20.17 -19.45
CA GLN A 76 -0.72 -21.05 -20.11
C GLN A 76 -2.15 -20.84 -19.58
N VAL A 77 -2.32 -20.53 -18.29
CA VAL A 77 -3.62 -20.19 -17.69
C VAL A 77 -4.11 -18.82 -18.15
N ILE A 78 -3.22 -17.83 -18.29
CA ILE A 78 -3.57 -16.50 -18.80
C ILE A 78 -3.99 -16.58 -20.28
N GLU A 79 -3.33 -17.41 -21.09
CA GLU A 79 -3.66 -17.59 -22.52
C GLU A 79 -4.93 -18.41 -22.76
N SER A 80 -5.30 -19.31 -21.85
CA SER A 80 -6.48 -20.18 -22.00
C SER A 80 -7.78 -19.59 -21.44
N ASN A 81 -7.73 -18.43 -20.78
CA ASN A 81 -8.91 -17.73 -20.26
C ASN A 81 -8.90 -16.24 -20.70
N PRO A 82 -9.37 -15.93 -21.93
CA PRO A 82 -9.35 -14.58 -22.50
C PRO A 82 -10.26 -13.58 -21.77
#